data_AF-A0A817ZWI5-F1
#
_entry.id   AF-A0A817ZWI5-F1
#
_cell.length_a   1.000
_cell.length_b   1.000
_cell.length_c   1.000
_cell.angle_alpha   90.00
_cell.angle_beta   90.00
_cell.angle_gamma   90.00
#
_symmetry.space_group_name_H-M   'P 1'
#
loop_
_entity.id
_entity.type
_entity.pdbx_description
1 polymer ?
#
loop_
_entity_poly.entity_id
_entity_poly.type
_entity_poly.pdbx_seq_one_letter_code
_entity_poly.pdbx_strand_id
1 'polypeptide(L)'
;SASTDSTTTTSETTTVSTTTTSETTTTVSTNAPSIVSASSFTSNWFGYEMLNISCLATLTNLTIQITAQKTVGATYNALSDSFAPGVVSSSHVTNGVQIIYTWTIISGQNIACVISWFDVKAQFNLVGTQQIVSADTYMVTTTTSAGVTSTYSGYF
;
A
#
# COMPACT_ATOMS: atom_id res chain seq x y z
N SER A 1 -55.75 -0.13 44.57
CA SER A 1 -54.29 0.08 44.54
C SER A 1 -53.79 -0.09 43.13
N ALA A 2 -53.18 0.94 42.56
CA ALA A 2 -52.53 0.88 41.25
C ALA A 2 -51.08 1.37 41.44
N SER A 3 -50.11 0.54 41.09
CA SER A 3 -48.68 0.88 41.10
C SER A 3 -48.26 1.29 39.69
N THR A 4 -47.76 2.52 39.55
CA THR A 4 -47.10 3.00 38.34
C THR A 4 -45.61 2.75 38.45
N ASP A 5 -45.09 1.91 37.56
CA ASP A 5 -43.66 1.66 37.37
C ASP A 5 -43.10 2.71 36.41
N SER A 6 -41.95 3.30 36.75
CA SER A 6 -41.30 4.37 35.97
C SER A 6 -39.95 3.87 35.46
N THR A 7 -39.88 3.59 34.17
CA THR A 7 -38.65 3.17 33.49
C THR A 7 -37.89 4.41 33.00
N THR A 8 -36.65 4.57 33.46
CA THR A 8 -35.76 5.68 33.05
C THR A 8 -34.85 5.19 31.92
N THR A 9 -34.89 5.84 30.75
CA THR A 9 -34.05 5.50 29.59
C THR A 9 -32.87 6.46 29.52
N THR A 10 -31.65 5.94 29.69
CA THR A 10 -30.40 6.71 29.52
C THR A 10 -30.03 6.77 28.04
N SER A 11 -29.93 7.97 27.48
CA SER A 11 -29.52 8.19 26.08
C SER A 11 -28.00 8.39 26.03
N GLU A 12 -27.26 7.43 25.47
CA GLU A 12 -25.82 7.55 25.22
C GLU A 12 -25.58 8.41 23.98
N THR A 13 -24.79 9.47 24.13
CA THR A 13 -24.39 10.37 23.04
C THR A 13 -23.10 9.87 22.42
N THR A 14 -23.16 9.38 21.18
CA THR A 14 -21.98 8.95 20.41
C THR A 14 -21.31 10.17 19.77
N THR A 15 -20.13 10.56 20.25
CA THR A 15 -19.31 11.60 19.64
C THR A 15 -18.63 11.06 18.38
N VAL A 16 -19.06 11.52 17.21
CA VAL A 16 -18.42 11.21 15.93
C VAL A 16 -17.21 12.14 15.74
N SER A 17 -16.01 11.63 15.96
CA SER A 17 -14.77 12.34 15.58
C SER A 17 -14.55 12.18 14.07
N THR A 18 -14.75 13.26 13.32
CA THR A 18 -14.34 13.35 11.91
C THR A 18 -12.83 13.61 11.83
N THR A 19 -12.07 12.61 11.42
CA THR A 19 -10.64 12.76 11.10
C THR A 19 -10.51 13.49 9.76
N THR A 20 -10.01 14.73 9.78
CA THR A 20 -9.74 15.51 8.57
C THR A 20 -8.47 14.99 7.90
N THR A 21 -8.60 14.27 6.79
CA THR A 21 -7.47 13.88 5.95
C THR A 21 -6.91 15.12 5.26
N SER A 22 -5.69 15.53 5.60
CA SER A 22 -5.01 16.64 4.93
C SER A 22 -4.51 16.18 3.57
N GLU A 23 -5.22 16.55 2.51
CA GLU A 23 -4.84 16.26 1.13
C GLU A 23 -3.61 17.12 0.77
N THR A 24 -2.45 16.49 0.61
CA THR A 24 -1.23 17.20 0.18
C THR A 24 -1.27 17.35 -1.33
N THR A 25 -1.47 18.58 -1.82
CA THR A 25 -1.45 18.88 -3.25
C THR A 25 -0.02 18.87 -3.77
N THR A 26 0.39 17.78 -4.41
CA THR A 26 1.69 17.68 -5.10
C THR A 26 1.59 18.33 -6.48
N THR A 27 2.45 19.30 -6.77
CA THR A 27 2.60 19.84 -8.13
C THR A 27 3.04 18.73 -9.08
N VAL A 28 2.16 18.30 -9.98
CA VAL A 28 2.44 17.27 -10.99
C VAL A 28 3.38 17.87 -12.04
N SER A 29 4.67 17.53 -11.95
CA SER A 29 5.58 17.68 -13.08
C SER A 29 5.13 16.71 -14.18
N THR A 30 5.04 17.17 -15.43
CA THR A 30 4.61 16.35 -16.59
C THR A 30 5.51 15.13 -16.85
N ASN A 31 6.65 15.04 -16.17
CA ASN A 31 7.61 13.93 -16.28
C ASN A 31 7.69 13.05 -15.02
N ALA A 32 6.88 13.33 -14.00
CA ALA A 32 6.89 12.51 -12.79
C ALA A 32 6.19 11.15 -13.05
N PRO A 33 6.68 10.06 -12.45
CA PRO A 33 5.91 8.82 -12.35
C PRO A 33 4.50 9.10 -11.79
N SER A 34 3.49 8.36 -12.24
CA SER A 34 2.18 8.36 -11.61
C SER A 34 1.91 6.97 -11.06
N ILE A 35 1.55 6.88 -9.78
CA ILE A 35 0.84 5.69 -9.31
C ILE A 35 -0.50 5.68 -10.03
N VAL A 36 -0.81 4.57 -10.66
CA VAL A 36 -2.04 4.44 -11.44
C VAL A 36 -3.14 3.80 -10.63
N SER A 37 -2.81 2.81 -9.80
CA SER A 37 -3.77 2.20 -8.89
C SER A 37 -3.10 1.43 -7.76
N ALA A 38 -3.81 1.34 -6.64
CA ALA A 38 -3.60 0.39 -5.57
C ALA A 38 -4.83 -0.52 -5.48
N SER A 39 -4.62 -1.82 -5.29
CA SER A 39 -5.72 -2.78 -5.20
C SER A 39 -5.35 -3.96 -4.33
N SER A 40 -6.32 -4.43 -3.55
CA SER A 40 -6.19 -5.65 -2.75
C SER A 40 -7.03 -6.79 -3.32
N PHE A 41 -6.57 -8.00 -3.05
CA PHE A 41 -7.41 -9.18 -3.06
C PHE A 41 -7.19 -9.94 -1.76
N THR A 42 -8.27 -10.41 -1.14
CA THR A 42 -8.17 -11.16 0.10
C THR A 42 -9.23 -12.25 0.17
N SER A 43 -8.84 -13.40 0.70
CA SER A 43 -9.69 -14.55 1.00
C SER A 43 -9.36 -15.05 2.41
N ASN A 44 -9.97 -16.15 2.86
CA ASN A 44 -9.64 -16.72 4.18
C ASN A 44 -8.28 -17.45 4.22
N TRP A 45 -7.63 -17.66 3.07
CA TRP A 45 -6.44 -18.52 2.96
C TRP A 45 -5.23 -17.81 2.37
N PHE A 46 -5.45 -16.82 1.52
CA PHE A 46 -4.39 -16.01 0.93
C PHE A 46 -4.94 -14.66 0.47
N GLY A 47 -4.04 -13.72 0.27
CA GLY A 47 -4.34 -12.43 -0.32
C GLY A 47 -3.10 -11.79 -0.93
N TYR A 48 -3.31 -10.65 -1.55
CA TYR A 48 -2.22 -9.81 -2.03
C TYR A 48 -2.61 -8.34 -2.06
N GLU A 49 -1.59 -7.49 -1.91
CA GLU A 49 -1.63 -6.09 -2.27
C GLU A 49 -0.88 -5.88 -3.59
N MET A 50 -1.44 -5.07 -4.49
CA MET A 50 -0.89 -4.82 -5.81
C MET A 50 -0.88 -3.33 -6.14
N LEU A 51 0.27 -2.83 -6.60
CA LEU A 51 0.41 -1.47 -7.11
C LEU A 51 0.69 -1.52 -8.60
N ASN A 52 0.02 -0.65 -9.34
CA ASN A 52 0.32 -0.37 -10.75
C ASN A 52 0.96 1.01 -10.84
N ILE A 53 2.14 1.07 -11.43
CA ILE A 53 2.98 2.25 -11.54
C ILE A 53 3.18 2.54 -13.02
N SER A 54 2.92 3.78 -13.41
CA SER A 54 3.29 4.29 -14.73
C SER A 54 4.35 5.37 -14.57
N CYS A 55 5.22 5.50 -15.55
CA CYS A 55 6.13 6.63 -15.65
C CYS A 55 6.29 7.01 -17.10
N LEU A 56 6.57 8.29 -17.36
CA LEU A 56 6.88 8.78 -18.70
C LEU A 56 8.37 9.08 -18.88
N ALA A 57 9.12 9.13 -17.78
CA ALA A 57 10.56 9.37 -17.77
C ALA A 57 11.33 8.16 -17.23
N THR A 58 12.59 8.02 -17.64
CA THR A 58 13.51 7.02 -17.09
C THR A 58 13.69 7.25 -15.59
N LEU A 59 13.52 6.20 -14.79
CA LEU A 59 13.80 6.22 -13.36
C LEU A 59 15.25 5.78 -13.11
N THR A 60 15.98 6.59 -12.34
CA THR A 60 17.32 6.31 -11.84
C THR A 60 17.30 5.84 -10.37
N ASN A 61 16.18 6.09 -9.68
CA ASN A 61 15.90 5.52 -8.36
C ASN A 61 14.40 5.20 -8.25
N LEU A 62 14.11 4.10 -7.58
CA LEU A 62 12.77 3.64 -7.23
C LEU A 62 12.92 2.87 -5.92
N THR A 63 12.10 3.20 -4.93
CA THR A 63 11.86 2.39 -3.75
C THR A 63 10.36 2.30 -3.54
N ILE A 64 9.82 1.09 -3.59
CA ILE A 64 8.42 0.80 -3.27
C ILE A 64 8.41 0.04 -1.96
N GLN A 65 7.58 0.48 -1.03
CA GLN A 65 7.32 -0.22 0.21
C GLN A 65 5.82 -0.45 0.31
N ILE A 66 5.40 -1.71 0.44
CA ILE A 66 4.04 -2.10 0.80
C ILE A 66 4.09 -2.65 2.23
N THR A 67 3.20 -2.19 3.09
CA THR A 67 3.10 -2.65 4.48
C THR A 67 1.72 -3.25 4.68
N ALA A 68 1.66 -4.57 4.84
CA ALA A 68 0.44 -5.29 5.21
C ALA A 68 0.39 -5.46 6.73
N GLN A 69 -0.64 -4.91 7.37
CA GLN A 69 -0.91 -5.04 8.81
C GLN A 69 -1.48 -6.41 9.09
N LYS A 70 -0.73 -7.26 9.79
CA LYS A 70 -1.07 -8.66 9.95
C LYS A 70 -2.40 -8.82 10.68
N THR A 71 -3.35 -9.43 9.99
CA THR A 71 -4.42 -10.18 10.66
C THR A 71 -3.83 -11.43 11.32
N VAL A 72 -4.47 -11.97 12.35
CA VAL A 72 -3.99 -13.16 13.07
C VAL A 72 -3.73 -14.31 12.09
N GLY A 73 -2.53 -14.88 12.15
CA GLY A 73 -2.10 -15.96 11.26
C GLY A 73 -1.58 -15.52 9.89
N ALA A 74 -1.60 -14.22 9.57
CA ALA A 74 -1.02 -13.71 8.33
C ALA A 74 0.50 -13.94 8.30
N THR A 75 1.00 -14.50 7.20
CA THR A 75 2.43 -14.76 6.97
C THR A 75 2.83 -14.39 5.55
N TYR A 76 4.11 -14.08 5.36
CA TYR A 76 4.66 -13.87 4.03
C TYR A 76 4.42 -15.09 3.12
N ASN A 77 4.09 -14.84 1.85
CA ASN A 77 4.01 -15.88 0.82
C ASN A 77 5.06 -15.62 -0.28
N ALA A 78 4.91 -14.52 -1.02
CA ALA A 78 5.75 -14.23 -2.18
C ALA A 78 5.83 -12.71 -2.46
N LEU A 79 6.86 -12.35 -3.22
CA LEU A 79 7.03 -11.07 -3.90
C LEU A 79 7.10 -11.34 -5.39
N SER A 80 6.44 -10.52 -6.20
CA SER A 80 6.62 -10.52 -7.66
C SER A 80 6.53 -9.11 -8.22
N ASP A 81 7.14 -8.91 -9.37
CA ASP A 81 7.09 -7.67 -10.13
C ASP A 81 7.21 -7.94 -11.64
N SER A 82 6.84 -6.95 -12.45
CA SER A 82 6.99 -6.98 -13.91
C SER A 82 8.13 -6.12 -14.42
N PHE A 83 9.09 -5.75 -13.58
CA PHE A 83 10.30 -5.07 -14.05
C PHE A 83 11.17 -6.03 -14.86
N ALA A 84 12.06 -5.46 -15.69
CA ALA A 84 13.03 -6.28 -16.41
C ALA A 84 13.92 -7.04 -15.40
N PRO A 85 14.25 -8.32 -15.67
CA PRO A 85 15.08 -9.11 -14.77
C PRO A 85 16.40 -8.43 -14.43
N GLY A 86 16.75 -8.39 -13.14
CA GLY A 86 18.00 -7.80 -12.66
C GLY A 86 18.02 -6.27 -12.56
N VAL A 87 16.91 -5.58 -12.82
CA VAL A 87 16.79 -4.12 -12.64
C VAL A 87 16.38 -3.75 -11.22
N VAL A 88 15.53 -4.57 -10.59
CA VAL A 88 14.98 -4.34 -9.25
C VAL A 88 15.39 -5.49 -8.34
N SER A 89 15.70 -5.13 -7.09
CA SER A 89 15.87 -6.05 -5.97
C SER A 89 14.61 -6.02 -5.11
N SER A 90 14.15 -7.19 -4.68
CA SER A 90 12.98 -7.33 -3.81
C SER A 90 13.37 -7.96 -2.47
N SER A 91 12.79 -7.50 -1.37
CA SER A 91 12.99 -8.07 -0.03
C SER A 91 11.72 -7.96 0.82
N HIS A 92 11.66 -8.71 1.92
CA HIS A 92 10.59 -8.57 2.90
C HIS A 92 11.12 -8.66 4.33
N VAL A 93 10.36 -8.09 5.25
CA VAL A 93 10.54 -8.25 6.70
C VAL A 93 9.19 -8.55 7.32
N THR A 94 9.12 -9.60 8.14
CA THR A 94 7.92 -9.94 8.91
C THR A 94 8.21 -9.75 10.39
N ASN A 95 7.30 -9.11 11.12
CA ASN A 95 7.32 -9.05 12.57
C ASN A 95 5.97 -9.47 13.16
N GLY A 96 5.73 -9.18 14.45
CA GLY A 96 4.47 -9.53 15.12
C GLY A 96 3.24 -8.89 14.49
N VAL A 97 3.36 -7.64 14.01
CA VAL A 97 2.23 -6.78 13.63
C VAL A 97 2.10 -6.52 12.14
N GLN A 98 3.17 -6.66 11.34
CA GLN A 98 3.13 -6.36 9.92
C GLN A 98 4.10 -7.20 9.09
N ILE A 99 3.84 -7.25 7.79
CA ILE A 99 4.75 -7.71 6.75
C ILE A 99 5.08 -6.50 5.88
N ILE A 100 6.37 -6.18 5.76
CA ILE A 100 6.87 -5.10 4.91
C ILE A 100 7.50 -5.74 3.69
N TYR A 101 7.08 -5.30 2.50
CA TYR A 101 7.56 -5.74 1.20
C TYR A 101 8.24 -4.55 0.52
N THR A 102 9.47 -4.74 0.06
CA THR A 102 10.29 -3.67 -0.51
C THR A 102 10.80 -4.05 -1.88
N TRP A 103 10.66 -3.15 -2.86
CA TRP A 103 11.32 -3.22 -4.16
C TRP A 103 12.19 -1.99 -4.36
N THR A 104 13.44 -2.18 -4.76
CA THR A 104 14.39 -1.08 -5.00
C THR A 104 15.15 -1.30 -6.30
N ILE A 105 15.27 -0.26 -7.15
CA ILE A 105 16.21 -0.29 -8.29
C ILE A 105 17.61 -0.65 -7.78
N ILE A 106 18.25 -1.63 -8.43
CA ILE A 106 19.63 -1.99 -8.14
C ILE A 106 20.54 -0.84 -8.58
N SER A 107 21.52 -0.48 -7.74
CA SER A 107 22.45 0.62 -8.02
C SER A 107 23.09 0.50 -9.41
N GLY A 108 23.08 1.59 -10.17
CA GLY A 108 23.58 1.63 -11.56
C GLY A 108 22.60 1.14 -12.62
N GLN A 109 21.45 0.58 -12.24
CA GLN A 109 20.37 0.23 -13.16
C GLN A 109 19.40 1.41 -13.34
N ASN A 110 18.67 1.37 -14.46
CA ASN A 110 17.62 2.34 -14.76
C ASN A 110 16.37 1.62 -15.27
N ILE A 111 15.20 2.18 -15.03
CA ILE A 111 13.93 1.71 -15.62
C ILE A 111 13.54 2.69 -16.70
N ALA A 112 13.57 2.26 -17.96
CA ALA A 112 13.03 3.03 -19.08
C ALA A 112 11.51 2.85 -19.11
N CYS A 113 10.76 3.90 -18.75
CA CYS A 113 9.32 3.82 -18.59
C CYS A 113 8.51 4.17 -19.84
N VAL A 114 9.14 4.40 -20.99
CA VAL A 114 8.46 4.87 -22.20
C VAL A 114 7.29 3.93 -22.54
N ILE A 115 6.08 4.38 -22.17
CA ILE A 115 4.78 3.73 -22.38
C ILE A 115 4.53 2.43 -21.59
N SER A 116 5.32 2.15 -20.55
CA SER A 116 5.21 0.92 -19.76
C SER A 116 4.42 1.10 -18.47
N TRP A 117 3.69 0.04 -18.12
CA TRP A 117 3.05 -0.14 -16.83
C TRP A 117 3.83 -1.22 -16.10
N PHE A 118 4.20 -0.94 -14.86
CA PHE A 118 4.85 -1.91 -14.00
C PHE A 118 3.90 -2.24 -12.85
N ASP A 119 3.86 -3.50 -12.48
CA ASP A 119 3.13 -3.99 -11.32
C ASP A 119 4.11 -4.58 -10.32
N VAL A 120 3.78 -4.38 -9.04
CA VAL A 120 4.38 -5.13 -7.93
C VAL A 120 3.26 -5.78 -7.14
N LYS A 121 3.50 -7.00 -6.67
CA LYS A 121 2.53 -7.76 -5.87
C LYS A 121 3.17 -8.31 -4.61
N ALA A 122 2.63 -7.88 -3.47
CA ALA A 122 2.95 -8.35 -2.13
C ALA A 122 1.95 -9.44 -1.72
N GLN A 123 2.38 -10.70 -1.65
CA GLN A 123 1.49 -11.83 -1.38
C GLN A 123 1.65 -12.33 0.06
N PHE A 124 0.54 -12.68 0.69
CA PHE A 124 0.50 -13.24 2.05
C PHE A 124 -0.43 -14.44 2.13
N ASN A 125 -0.08 -15.37 3.02
CA ASN A 125 -0.92 -16.49 3.42
C ASN A 125 -1.74 -16.10 4.65
N LEU A 126 -2.92 -16.70 4.80
CA LEU A 126 -3.87 -16.46 5.88
C LEU A 126 -4.33 -17.81 6.45
N VAL A 127 -4.85 -17.79 7.69
CA VAL A 127 -5.30 -19.00 8.39
C VAL A 127 -6.71 -18.78 8.93
N GLY A 128 -7.70 -18.93 8.04
CA GLY A 128 -9.12 -18.91 8.39
C GLY A 128 -9.71 -17.53 8.67
N THR A 129 -8.88 -16.48 8.74
CA THR A 129 -9.32 -15.09 8.91
C THR A 129 -8.86 -14.26 7.73
N GLN A 130 -9.80 -13.61 7.05
CA GLN A 130 -9.52 -12.70 5.95
C GLN A 130 -8.72 -11.48 6.43
N GLN A 131 -7.77 -11.01 5.61
CA GLN A 131 -6.99 -9.81 5.89
C GLN A 131 -7.87 -8.56 5.92
N ILE A 132 -7.71 -7.71 6.94
CA ILE A 132 -8.30 -6.37 6.99
C ILE A 132 -7.37 -5.39 6.26
N VAL A 133 -7.73 -5.05 5.02
CA VAL A 133 -6.87 -4.26 4.12
C VAL A 133 -6.86 -2.75 4.41
N SER A 134 -7.85 -2.23 5.15
CA SER A 134 -7.99 -0.78 5.39
C SER A 134 -6.85 -0.14 6.19
N ALA A 135 -5.96 -0.96 6.77
CA ALA A 135 -4.77 -0.51 7.48
C ALA A 135 -3.47 -0.79 6.69
N ASP A 136 -3.58 -1.46 5.55
CA ASP A 136 -2.46 -1.75 4.66
C ASP A 136 -2.11 -0.47 3.90
N THR A 137 -0.81 -0.22 3.76
CA THR A 137 -0.31 1.06 3.23
C THR A 137 0.79 0.84 2.20
N TYR A 138 1.00 1.84 1.35
CA TYR A 138 2.15 1.89 0.48
C TYR A 138 2.88 3.23 0.55
N MET A 139 4.15 3.19 0.19
CA MET A 139 4.99 4.35 -0.11
C MET A 139 5.84 4.04 -1.34
N VAL A 140 5.84 4.94 -2.32
CA VAL A 140 6.66 4.86 -3.53
C VAL A 140 7.49 6.13 -3.63
N THR A 141 8.80 5.98 -3.61
CA THR A 141 9.75 7.08 -3.84
C THR A 141 10.48 6.82 -5.13
N THR A 142 10.59 7.85 -5.97
CA THR A 142 11.20 7.77 -7.30
C THR A 142 12.12 8.95 -7.55
N THR A 143 13.16 8.74 -8.35
CA THR A 143 13.96 9.81 -8.95
C THR A 143 14.09 9.57 -10.45
N THR A 144 13.80 10.59 -11.25
CA THR A 144 13.94 10.54 -12.71
C THR A 144 15.36 10.88 -13.17
N SER A 145 15.70 10.57 -14.42
CA SER A 145 16.97 11.01 -15.04
C SER A 145 17.17 12.52 -15.10
N ALA A 146 16.09 13.30 -15.01
CA ALA A 146 16.12 14.77 -14.89
C ALA A 146 16.34 15.27 -13.45
N GLY A 147 16.53 14.36 -12.48
CA GLY A 147 16.74 14.70 -11.07
C GLY A 147 15.46 15.05 -10.30
N VAL A 148 14.27 14.86 -10.90
CA VAL A 148 13.00 15.08 -10.19
C VAL A 148 12.75 13.91 -9.25
N THR A 149 12.62 14.19 -7.96
CA THR A 149 12.20 13.23 -6.93
C THR A 149 10.74 13.41 -6.59
N SER A 150 10.03 12.30 -6.39
CA SER A 150 8.62 12.29 -6.02
C SER A 150 8.36 11.17 -5.03
N THR A 151 7.45 11.43 -4.09
CA THR A 151 6.98 10.45 -3.11
C THR A 151 5.47 10.38 -3.17
N TYR A 152 4.95 9.16 -3.25
CA TYR A 152 3.53 8.84 -3.26
C TYR A 152 3.27 7.91 -2.10
N SER A 153 2.17 8.11 -1.39
CA SER A 153 1.74 7.22 -0.32
C SER A 153 0.22 7.13 -0.27
N GLY A 154 -0.27 6.05 0.30
CA GLY A 154 -1.70 5.81 0.43
C GLY A 154 -2.01 4.50 1.13
N TYR A 155 -3.28 4.15 1.03
CA TYR A 155 -3.86 2.91 1.56
C TYR A 155 -4.30 2.01 0.40
N PHE A 156 -4.53 0.75 0.71
CA PHE A 156 -5.14 -0.21 -0.20
C PHE A 156 -6.65 -0.34 0.03
#